data_AF-A0A1S2XTC0-F1
#
_entry.id   AF-A0A1S2XTC0-F1
#
_cell.length_a   1.000
_cell.length_b   1.000
_cell.length_c   1.000
_cell.angle_alpha   90.00
_cell.angle_beta   90.00
_cell.angle_gamma   90.00
#
_symmetry.space_group_name_H-M   'P 1'
#
loop_
_entity.id
_entity.type
_entity.pdbx_description
1 polymer ?
#
loop_
_entity_poly.entity_id
_entity_poly.type
_entity_poly.pdbx_seq_one_letter_code
_entity_poly.pdbx_strand_id
1 'polypeptide(L)'
;MLIKTPNHFHPIILASEIAYTRDSKLPVITRFSARCLNKDMGVDDSLLAKDRKRANFRLCSLSSYTSEILEIQADAPSLHVLFVPGNPGVVLFYKDFVEFLYELLGGTASITAIGHVSHSRKDWEHGRLFSLEEQIDHKIDFIREELQNIKIPIILVGHSIGSYISIEMFKKSLEKVKYCVGLYPFLTLNPNSTAQLIIAKIAQSQILAAAASYLIASLGLLPVKTLRFIVRKSLGKSWSANAVEAACSHLSQYHTMRNVLYMALTEFKKLAETPDWAFLRERKDQCAFLFGVDDHWGPLQMLEEISKQVPGIALSIERENHTHGFCCTEPGSLWVAQHVANLIKNQMACTNQ
;
A
#
# COMPACT_ATOMS: atom_id res chain seq x y z
N MET A 1 -25.29 30.07 24.11
CA MET A 1 -25.56 29.63 22.73
C MET A 1 -24.27 29.89 21.93
N LEU A 2 -23.33 28.95 22.00
CA LEU A 2 -22.00 29.07 21.36
C LEU A 2 -21.98 28.20 20.12
N ILE A 3 -21.91 28.86 18.97
CA ILE A 3 -21.78 28.26 17.65
C ILE A 3 -20.40 27.60 17.57
N LYS A 4 -20.37 26.27 17.50
CA LYS A 4 -19.17 25.52 17.11
C LYS A 4 -18.98 25.70 15.60
N THR A 5 -17.99 26.48 15.20
CA THR A 5 -17.46 26.49 13.83
C THR A 5 -16.58 25.25 13.64
N PRO A 6 -16.85 24.35 12.68
CA PRO A 6 -15.90 23.35 12.23
C PRO A 6 -15.14 23.95 11.05
N ASN A 7 -13.84 24.23 11.18
CA ASN A 7 -12.90 24.40 10.06
C ASN A 7 -11.52 24.79 10.58
N HIS A 8 -10.65 23.80 10.80
CA HIS A 8 -9.22 24.01 10.66
C HIS A 8 -8.64 22.86 9.84
N PHE A 9 -8.45 23.17 8.56
CA PHE A 9 -7.74 22.36 7.58
C PHE A 9 -6.26 22.34 7.98
N HIS A 10 -5.81 21.28 8.67
CA HIS A 10 -4.41 21.14 9.05
C HIS A 10 -3.69 20.38 7.92
N PRO A 11 -2.58 20.89 7.36
CA PRO A 11 -1.79 20.17 6.33
C PRO A 11 -1.30 18.79 6.79
N ILE A 12 -1.15 18.64 8.11
CA ILE A 12 -0.81 17.40 8.80
C ILE A 12 -1.97 16.40 8.76
N ILE A 13 -3.22 16.89 8.76
CA ILE A 13 -4.42 16.05 8.63
C ILE A 13 -4.53 15.48 7.21
N LEU A 14 -4.13 16.22 6.17
CA LEU A 14 -4.10 15.68 4.81
C LEU A 14 -3.10 14.53 4.68
N ALA A 15 -1.88 14.69 5.23
CA ALA A 15 -0.90 13.61 5.27
C ALA A 15 -1.34 12.45 6.17
N SER A 16 -2.12 12.71 7.23
CA SER A 16 -2.67 11.67 8.09
C SER A 16 -3.89 10.98 7.50
N GLU A 17 -4.77 11.64 6.76
CA GLU A 17 -5.97 11.05 6.12
C GLU A 17 -5.60 10.19 4.92
N ILE A 18 -4.50 10.52 4.23
CA ILE A 18 -3.91 9.66 3.21
C ILE A 18 -3.28 8.39 3.86
N ALA A 19 -2.88 8.44 5.14
CA ALA A 19 -2.16 7.36 5.81
C ALA A 19 -2.97 6.61 6.91
N TYR A 20 -4.08 7.14 7.40
CA TYR A 20 -4.73 6.70 8.63
C TYR A 20 -6.21 7.07 8.65
N THR A 21 -7.06 6.08 8.93
CA THR A 21 -8.44 6.32 9.37
C THR A 21 -8.68 5.79 10.75
N ARG A 22 -9.26 6.66 11.58
CA ARG A 22 -10.13 6.25 12.68
C ARG A 22 -11.33 7.16 12.63
N ASP A 23 -12.44 6.64 12.14
CA ASP A 23 -13.75 7.23 12.43
C ASP A 23 -14.60 6.13 13.07
N SER A 24 -15.00 6.36 14.32
CA SER A 24 -15.73 5.40 15.13
C SER A 24 -17.24 5.51 14.92
N LYS A 25 -17.90 4.40 14.59
CA LYS A 25 -19.06 3.79 15.31
C LYS A 25 -19.68 2.63 14.50
N LEU A 26 -19.69 1.44 15.12
CA LEU A 26 -20.35 0.22 14.65
C LEU A 26 -21.87 0.37 14.47
N PRO A 27 -22.45 -0.36 13.50
CA PRO A 27 -23.46 -1.35 13.88
C PRO A 27 -23.37 -2.73 13.17
N VAL A 28 -23.67 -3.75 13.97
CA VAL A 28 -24.26 -5.09 13.72
C VAL A 28 -23.92 -5.84 12.41
N ILE A 29 -23.24 -6.97 12.62
CA ILE A 29 -22.84 -8.01 11.66
C ILE A 29 -24.03 -8.83 11.15
N THR A 30 -24.18 -8.94 9.83
CA THR A 30 -24.91 -10.05 9.17
C THR A 30 -23.95 -11.20 8.90
N ARG A 31 -24.31 -12.41 9.36
CA ARG A 31 -23.53 -13.65 9.13
C ARG A 31 -23.63 -14.05 7.66
N PHE A 32 -22.50 -14.13 6.95
CA PHE A 32 -22.41 -14.76 5.64
C PHE A 32 -21.23 -15.74 5.57
N SER A 33 -21.49 -16.87 4.91
CA SER A 33 -20.55 -17.96 4.67
C SER A 33 -19.67 -17.64 3.45
N ALA A 34 -18.65 -16.80 3.65
CA ALA A 34 -17.44 -16.88 2.82
C ALA A 34 -16.65 -18.12 3.28
N ARG A 35 -15.82 -18.72 2.42
CA ARG A 35 -14.78 -19.66 2.89
C ARG A 35 -13.78 -18.87 3.73
N CYS A 36 -14.12 -18.62 4.99
CA CYS A 36 -13.22 -18.08 5.99
C CYS A 36 -12.12 -19.12 6.21
N LEU A 37 -11.01 -18.94 5.52
CA LEU A 37 -9.72 -19.45 5.98
C LEU A 37 -9.36 -18.61 7.21
N ASN A 38 -9.82 -18.99 8.39
CA ASN A 38 -9.15 -18.66 9.65
C ASN A 38 -9.59 -19.63 10.76
N LYS A 39 -8.68 -20.56 11.06
CA LYS A 39 -8.42 -21.07 12.39
C LYS A 39 -7.71 -19.94 13.14
N ASP A 40 -8.01 -19.70 14.42
CA ASP A 40 -7.38 -18.67 15.27
C ASP A 40 -5.89 -18.49 14.94
N MET A 41 -5.54 -17.35 14.34
CA MET A 41 -4.15 -17.02 14.01
C MET A 41 -3.53 -16.31 15.22
N GLY A 42 -2.91 -17.08 16.12
CA GLY A 42 -1.99 -16.49 17.09
C GLY A 42 -0.84 -15.81 16.35
N VAL A 43 -0.64 -14.52 16.59
CA VAL A 43 0.52 -13.77 16.07
C VAL A 43 1.77 -14.32 16.75
N ASP A 44 2.81 -14.65 15.98
CA ASP A 44 4.13 -14.96 16.55
C ASP A 44 4.82 -13.64 16.97
N ASP A 45 4.38 -13.11 18.12
CA ASP A 45 4.95 -11.89 18.71
C ASP A 45 6.45 -12.03 19.04
N SER A 46 7.01 -13.25 19.01
CA SER A 46 8.45 -13.46 19.23
C SER A 46 9.31 -12.78 18.17
N LEU A 47 8.75 -12.50 16.98
CA LEU A 47 9.46 -11.80 15.90
C LEU A 47 9.64 -10.31 16.16
N LEU A 48 8.81 -9.69 17.01
CA LEU A 48 9.00 -8.29 17.40
C LEU A 48 10.30 -8.08 18.19
N ALA A 49 10.80 -9.13 18.84
CA ALA A 49 11.96 -9.09 19.72
C ALA A 49 13.26 -9.64 19.11
N LYS A 50 13.24 -10.15 17.86
CA LYS A 50 14.40 -10.77 17.19
C LYS A 50 15.09 -9.80 16.24
N ASP A 51 16.41 -9.95 16.12
CA ASP A 51 17.17 -9.31 15.05
C ASP A 51 16.73 -9.87 13.68
N ARG A 52 16.40 -8.98 12.75
CA ARG A 52 15.87 -9.29 11.41
C ARG A 52 16.92 -9.04 10.35
N LYS A 53 16.89 -9.81 9.25
CA LYS A 53 17.66 -9.45 8.05
C LYS A 53 17.18 -8.10 7.56
N ARG A 54 18.13 -7.15 7.49
CA ARG A 54 17.83 -5.76 7.15
C ARG A 54 17.62 -5.64 5.65
N ALA A 55 16.54 -4.96 5.27
CA ALA A 55 16.30 -4.67 3.87
C ALA A 55 17.27 -3.61 3.35
N ASN A 56 17.85 -3.88 2.19
CA ASN A 56 18.75 -2.97 1.51
C ASN A 56 17.95 -1.90 0.77
N PHE A 57 18.44 -0.67 0.79
CA PHE A 57 17.87 0.44 0.05
C PHE A 57 18.75 0.72 -1.17
N ARG A 58 18.15 0.83 -2.35
CA ARG A 58 18.87 1.27 -3.56
C ARG A 58 18.00 2.16 -4.43
N LEU A 59 18.66 2.94 -5.27
CA LEU A 59 18.02 3.62 -6.39
C LEU A 59 18.02 2.69 -7.60
N CYS A 60 16.96 2.75 -8.38
CA CYS A 60 16.81 2.01 -9.62
C CYS A 60 16.33 2.97 -10.69
N SER A 61 17.07 3.06 -11.79
CA SER A 61 16.73 3.88 -12.94
C SER A 61 16.16 2.97 -14.03
N LEU A 62 14.88 3.14 -14.34
CA LEU A 62 14.14 2.34 -15.31
C LEU A 62 13.43 3.22 -16.30
N SER A 63 13.56 2.89 -17.59
CA SER A 63 12.86 3.59 -18.66
C SER A 63 12.98 5.14 -18.54
N SER A 64 14.15 5.62 -18.09
CA SER A 64 14.51 7.02 -17.83
C SER A 64 14.03 7.65 -16.51
N TYR A 65 13.38 6.92 -15.61
CA TYR A 65 12.90 7.43 -14.32
C TYR A 65 13.57 6.73 -13.14
N THR A 66 13.75 7.45 -12.04
CA THR A 66 14.37 6.93 -10.82
C THR A 66 13.32 6.59 -9.76
N SER A 67 13.33 5.34 -9.32
CA SER A 67 12.56 4.86 -8.17
C SER A 67 13.47 4.43 -7.01
N GLU A 68 12.97 4.60 -5.80
CA GLU A 68 13.56 4.01 -4.61
C GLU A 68 13.07 2.57 -4.44
N ILE A 69 13.99 1.67 -4.14
CA ILE A 69 13.73 0.25 -3.95
C ILE A 69 14.18 -0.16 -2.56
N LEU A 70 13.36 -1.00 -1.92
CA LEU A 70 13.71 -1.73 -0.73
C LEU A 70 13.73 -3.23 -1.04
N GLU A 71 14.85 -3.91 -0.85
CA GLU A 71 15.00 -5.31 -1.25
C GLU A 71 15.71 -6.19 -0.21
N ILE A 72 15.31 -7.45 -0.15
CA ILE A 72 16.03 -8.51 0.55
C ILE A 72 16.21 -9.65 -0.46
N GLN A 73 17.46 -9.99 -0.78
CA GLN A 73 17.78 -11.12 -1.63
C GLN A 73 17.99 -12.38 -0.79
N ALA A 74 17.32 -13.47 -1.15
CA ALA A 74 17.63 -14.80 -0.66
C ALA A 74 18.78 -15.42 -1.49
N ASP A 75 19.55 -16.33 -0.90
CA ASP A 75 20.68 -16.97 -1.58
C ASP A 75 20.22 -17.97 -2.65
N ALA A 76 19.14 -18.70 -2.35
CA ALA A 76 18.50 -19.67 -3.24
C ALA A 76 16.97 -19.47 -3.22
N PRO A 77 16.45 -18.38 -3.83
CA PRO A 77 15.03 -18.08 -3.79
C PRO A 77 14.21 -19.10 -4.58
N SER A 78 13.11 -19.58 -4.01
CA SER A 78 12.10 -20.40 -4.70
C SER A 78 11.04 -19.54 -5.39
N LEU A 79 10.87 -18.29 -4.95
CA LEU A 79 9.94 -17.31 -5.50
C LEU A 79 10.45 -15.89 -5.28
N HIS A 80 9.88 -14.94 -6.03
CA HIS A 80 10.13 -13.51 -5.85
C HIS A 80 8.83 -12.79 -5.46
N VAL A 81 8.82 -12.10 -4.32
CA VAL A 81 7.71 -11.22 -3.94
C VAL A 81 8.00 -9.81 -4.43
N LEU A 82 7.19 -9.29 -5.33
CA LEU A 82 7.23 -7.91 -5.77
C LEU A 82 6.09 -7.13 -5.10
N PHE A 83 6.48 -6.23 -4.20
CA PHE A 83 5.56 -5.40 -3.41
C PHE A 83 5.36 -4.03 -4.05
N VAL A 84 4.10 -3.63 -4.22
CA VAL A 84 3.68 -2.33 -4.75
C VAL A 84 2.98 -1.52 -3.64
N PRO A 85 3.54 -0.36 -3.23
CA PRO A 85 2.99 0.44 -2.14
C PRO A 85 1.67 1.12 -2.53
N GLY A 86 1.02 1.72 -1.54
CA GLY A 86 -0.15 2.60 -1.77
C GLY A 86 0.25 4.00 -2.21
N ASN A 87 -0.66 4.96 -2.08
CA ASN A 87 -0.38 6.39 -2.24
C ASN A 87 -0.42 7.04 -0.85
N PRO A 88 0.72 7.49 -0.29
CA PRO A 88 2.02 7.69 -0.93
C PRO A 88 2.82 6.41 -1.17
N GLY A 89 3.41 6.31 -2.37
CA GLY A 89 4.28 5.21 -2.78
C GLY A 89 5.72 5.24 -2.25
N VAL A 90 5.91 5.60 -0.98
CA VAL A 90 7.23 5.67 -0.33
C VAL A 90 7.57 4.31 0.29
N VAL A 91 8.61 3.62 -0.22
CA VAL A 91 8.98 2.25 0.23
C VAL A 91 9.37 2.17 1.70
N LEU A 92 9.87 3.26 2.29
CA LEU A 92 10.33 3.27 3.67
C LEU A 92 9.19 3.04 4.68
N PHE A 93 7.93 3.37 4.33
CA PHE A 93 6.77 2.99 5.15
C PHE A 93 6.64 1.47 5.30
N TYR A 94 7.08 0.71 4.31
CA TYR A 94 6.87 -0.74 4.24
C TYR A 94 8.09 -1.54 4.72
N LYS A 95 9.11 -0.87 5.29
CA LYS A 95 10.34 -1.55 5.68
C LYS A 95 10.11 -2.63 6.72
N ASP A 96 9.34 -2.33 7.76
CA ASP A 96 9.02 -3.33 8.79
C ASP A 96 8.25 -4.52 8.20
N PHE A 97 7.29 -4.26 7.32
CA PHE A 97 6.51 -5.30 6.62
C PHE A 97 7.40 -6.21 5.74
N VAL A 98 8.30 -5.62 4.94
CA VAL A 98 9.22 -6.37 4.06
C VAL A 98 10.18 -7.24 4.87
N GLU A 99 10.75 -6.69 5.95
CA GLU A 99 11.65 -7.43 6.85
C GLU A 99 10.90 -8.59 7.54
N PHE A 100 9.68 -8.37 8.07
CA PHE A 100 8.89 -9.45 8.66
C PHE A 100 8.48 -10.51 7.65
N LEU A 101 8.06 -10.11 6.45
CA LEU A 101 7.63 -11.06 5.41
C LEU A 101 8.79 -11.98 5.00
N TYR A 102 10.01 -11.46 4.91
CA TYR A 102 11.19 -12.25 4.60
C TYR A 102 11.45 -13.34 5.66
N GLU A 103 11.45 -12.94 6.94
CA GLU A 103 11.65 -13.87 8.07
C GLU A 103 10.55 -14.95 8.08
N LEU A 104 9.30 -14.54 7.87
CA LEU A 104 8.15 -15.44 7.87
C LEU A 104 8.13 -16.41 6.68
N LEU A 105 8.76 -16.05 5.56
CA LEU A 105 9.00 -16.95 4.42
C LEU A 105 10.26 -17.80 4.60
N GLY A 106 10.90 -17.76 5.77
CA GLY A 106 12.05 -18.60 6.12
C GLY A 106 13.28 -18.34 5.24
N GLY A 107 13.41 -17.12 4.71
CA GLY A 107 14.52 -16.75 3.83
C GLY A 107 14.52 -17.44 2.46
N THR A 108 13.41 -18.08 2.07
CA THR A 108 13.28 -18.80 0.78
C THR A 108 12.76 -17.93 -0.37
N ALA A 109 12.43 -16.67 -0.11
CA ALA A 109 11.93 -15.73 -1.10
C ALA A 109 12.82 -14.48 -1.16
N SER A 110 13.14 -14.02 -2.36
CA SER A 110 13.60 -12.64 -2.53
C SER A 110 12.39 -11.71 -2.50
N ILE A 111 12.52 -10.56 -1.84
CA ILE A 111 11.45 -9.56 -1.72
C ILE A 111 11.97 -8.23 -2.25
N THR A 112 11.20 -7.60 -3.12
CA THR A 112 11.47 -6.26 -3.65
C THR A 112 10.23 -5.41 -3.48
N ALA A 113 10.33 -4.27 -2.78
CA ALA A 113 9.32 -3.22 -2.79
C ALA A 113 9.78 -2.08 -3.69
N ILE A 114 8.95 -1.68 -4.65
CA ILE A 114 9.25 -0.61 -5.61
C ILE A 114 8.42 0.64 -5.34
N GLY A 115 9.11 1.76 -5.11
CA GLY A 115 8.48 3.05 -4.87
C GLY A 115 7.83 3.63 -6.13
N HIS A 116 6.84 4.49 -5.93
CA HIS A 116 6.30 5.28 -7.03
C HIS A 116 7.34 6.32 -7.49
N VAL A 117 7.40 6.55 -8.80
CA VAL A 117 8.27 7.58 -9.39
C VAL A 117 7.91 8.93 -8.78
N SER A 118 8.91 9.74 -8.42
CA SER A 118 8.77 11.03 -7.73
C SER A 118 8.13 10.97 -6.33
N HIS A 119 7.98 9.79 -5.72
CA HIS A 119 7.65 9.64 -4.29
C HIS A 119 8.91 9.32 -3.48
N SER A 120 9.97 10.08 -3.74
CA SER A 120 11.34 9.83 -3.27
C SER A 120 11.86 11.01 -2.45
N ARG A 121 12.94 10.79 -1.70
CA ARG A 121 13.53 11.85 -0.85
C ARG A 121 14.07 13.03 -1.66
N LYS A 122 14.57 12.77 -2.87
CA LYS A 122 15.13 13.78 -3.78
C LYS A 122 14.27 13.87 -5.03
N ASP A 123 14.10 15.07 -5.55
CA ASP A 123 13.46 15.30 -6.84
C ASP A 123 14.41 14.90 -7.98
N TRP A 124 14.30 13.66 -8.45
CA TRP A 124 15.08 13.15 -9.60
C TRP A 124 14.47 13.56 -10.94
N GLU A 125 13.17 13.83 -10.96
CA GLU A 125 12.39 14.05 -12.18
C GLU A 125 11.98 15.53 -12.37
N HIS A 126 12.68 16.43 -11.67
CA HIS A 126 12.60 17.89 -11.84
C HIS A 126 11.16 18.43 -11.77
N GLY A 127 10.38 17.93 -10.82
CA GLY A 127 9.00 18.35 -10.59
C GLY A 127 7.98 17.75 -11.54
N ARG A 128 8.36 16.80 -12.40
CA ARG A 128 7.42 16.06 -13.24
C ARG A 128 6.37 15.34 -12.39
N LEU A 129 5.14 15.39 -12.87
CA LEU A 129 4.00 14.70 -12.29
C LEU A 129 3.72 13.42 -13.05
N PHE A 130 3.42 12.34 -12.32
CA PHE A 130 3.19 11.01 -12.87
C PHE A 130 1.78 10.52 -12.54
N SER A 131 1.03 10.16 -13.58
CA SER A 131 -0.32 9.61 -13.46
C SER A 131 -0.32 8.17 -12.97
N LEU A 132 -1.47 7.66 -12.54
CA LEU A 132 -1.64 6.24 -12.21
C LEU A 132 -1.22 5.32 -13.36
N GLU A 133 -1.54 5.65 -14.61
CA GLU A 133 -1.17 4.84 -15.78
C GLU A 133 0.36 4.81 -15.98
N GLU A 134 1.02 5.97 -15.94
CA GLU A 134 2.49 6.03 -16.02
C GLU A 134 3.15 5.26 -14.86
N GLN A 135 2.53 5.30 -13.67
CA GLN A 135 2.97 4.51 -12.54
C GLN A 135 2.77 3.01 -12.81
N ILE A 136 1.70 2.55 -13.48
CA ILE A 136 1.50 1.14 -13.85
C ILE A 136 2.56 0.70 -14.85
N ASP A 137 2.73 1.46 -15.93
CA ASP A 137 3.71 1.17 -16.98
C ASP A 137 5.12 1.01 -16.39
N HIS A 138 5.53 1.92 -15.51
CA HIS A 138 6.82 1.85 -14.83
C HIS A 138 7.04 0.54 -14.03
N LYS A 139 6.00 -0.04 -13.41
CA LYS A 139 6.15 -1.31 -12.67
C LYS A 139 6.11 -2.52 -13.61
N ILE A 140 5.42 -2.43 -14.73
CA ILE A 140 5.49 -3.44 -15.79
C ILE A 140 6.90 -3.47 -16.37
N ASP A 141 7.48 -2.30 -16.62
CA ASP A 141 8.85 -2.18 -17.13
C ASP A 141 9.88 -2.69 -16.11
N PHE A 142 9.66 -2.51 -14.80
CA PHE A 142 10.49 -3.17 -13.78
C PHE A 142 10.50 -4.71 -13.93
N ILE A 143 9.35 -5.35 -14.20
CA ILE A 143 9.31 -6.81 -14.44
C ILE A 143 10.09 -7.17 -15.71
N ARG A 144 9.98 -6.35 -16.76
CA ARG A 144 10.61 -6.59 -18.08
C ARG A 144 12.11 -6.31 -18.09
N GLU A 145 12.58 -5.32 -17.34
CA GLU A 145 13.98 -4.90 -17.38
C GLU A 145 14.80 -5.54 -16.27
N GLU A 146 14.30 -5.54 -15.02
CA GLU A 146 15.03 -6.01 -13.83
C GLU A 146 14.75 -7.48 -13.52
N LEU A 147 13.51 -7.94 -13.74
CA LEU A 147 13.11 -9.32 -13.41
C LEU A 147 13.01 -10.22 -14.64
N GLN A 148 13.48 -9.79 -15.83
CA GLN A 148 13.38 -10.62 -17.05
C GLN A 148 14.06 -11.98 -16.93
N ASN A 149 15.25 -12.02 -16.33
CA ASN A 149 16.09 -13.20 -16.27
C ASN A 149 15.77 -14.12 -15.08
N ILE A 150 14.87 -13.69 -14.20
CA ILE A 150 14.42 -14.47 -13.06
C ILE A 150 13.50 -15.60 -13.56
N LYS A 151 13.93 -16.85 -13.34
CA LYS A 151 13.19 -18.06 -13.74
C LYS A 151 12.18 -18.55 -12.70
N ILE A 152 12.22 -17.99 -11.50
CA ILE A 152 11.33 -18.33 -10.40
C ILE A 152 10.02 -17.54 -10.49
N PRO A 153 8.91 -18.07 -9.95
CA PRO A 153 7.61 -17.41 -10.01
C PRO A 153 7.60 -16.06 -9.27
N ILE A 154 6.85 -15.11 -9.82
CA ILE A 154 6.61 -13.80 -9.19
C ILE A 154 5.26 -13.83 -8.47
N ILE A 155 5.26 -13.35 -7.22
CA ILE A 155 4.06 -13.06 -6.44
C ILE A 155 3.95 -11.55 -6.29
N LEU A 156 2.84 -10.98 -6.75
CA LEU A 156 2.54 -9.57 -6.57
C LEU A 156 1.82 -9.36 -5.24
N VAL A 157 2.25 -8.35 -4.49
CA VAL A 157 1.56 -7.91 -3.27
C VAL A 157 1.36 -6.41 -3.34
N GLY A 158 0.13 -5.95 -3.40
CA GLY A 158 -0.22 -4.54 -3.52
C GLY A 158 -0.90 -4.03 -2.26
N HIS A 159 -0.60 -2.81 -1.82
CA HIS A 159 -1.35 -2.13 -0.76
C HIS A 159 -2.16 -0.96 -1.30
N SER A 160 -3.43 -0.80 -0.88
CA SER A 160 -4.28 0.33 -1.31
C SER A 160 -4.35 0.40 -2.83
N ILE A 161 -4.05 1.54 -3.46
CA ILE A 161 -3.95 1.67 -4.92
C ILE A 161 -2.91 0.73 -5.55
N GLY A 162 -1.87 0.34 -4.80
CA GLY A 162 -0.92 -0.69 -5.20
C GLY A 162 -1.57 -2.04 -5.49
N SER A 163 -2.75 -2.32 -4.91
CA SER A 163 -3.55 -3.50 -5.25
C SER A 163 -4.10 -3.42 -6.68
N TYR A 164 -4.62 -2.25 -7.09
CA TYR A 164 -5.05 -2.01 -8.47
C TYR A 164 -3.87 -2.12 -9.44
N ILE A 165 -2.75 -1.45 -9.12
CA ILE A 165 -1.52 -1.52 -9.92
C ILE A 165 -1.06 -2.97 -10.08
N SER A 166 -1.08 -3.77 -9.00
CA SER A 166 -0.70 -5.18 -9.05
C SER A 166 -1.61 -6.02 -9.94
N ILE A 167 -2.92 -5.75 -9.95
CA ILE A 167 -3.86 -6.41 -10.87
C ILE A 167 -3.53 -6.06 -12.33
N GLU A 168 -3.26 -4.80 -12.64
CA GLU A 168 -2.90 -4.37 -14.00
C GLU A 168 -1.54 -4.96 -14.44
N MET A 169 -0.56 -5.01 -13.54
CA MET A 169 0.71 -5.71 -13.78
C MET A 169 0.48 -7.19 -14.07
N PHE A 170 -0.42 -7.86 -13.33
CA PHE A 170 -0.75 -9.26 -13.54
C PHE A 170 -1.32 -9.49 -14.94
N LYS A 171 -2.29 -8.68 -15.37
CA LYS A 171 -2.87 -8.74 -16.73
C LYS A 171 -1.81 -8.68 -17.83
N LYS A 172 -0.72 -7.94 -17.60
CA LYS A 172 0.36 -7.71 -18.59
C LYS A 172 1.55 -8.68 -18.45
N SER A 173 1.58 -9.51 -17.41
CA SER A 173 2.72 -10.38 -17.07
C SER A 173 2.31 -11.82 -16.69
N LEU A 174 1.29 -12.35 -17.37
CA LEU A 174 0.64 -13.65 -17.05
C LEU A 174 1.59 -14.85 -17.02
N GLU A 175 2.67 -14.82 -17.79
CA GLU A 175 3.62 -15.94 -17.85
C GLU A 175 4.41 -16.08 -16.55
N LYS A 176 4.75 -14.95 -15.92
CA LYS A 176 5.65 -14.88 -14.75
C LYS A 176 4.92 -14.79 -13.42
N VAL A 177 3.84 -14.02 -13.39
CA VAL A 177 3.07 -13.80 -12.16
C VAL A 177 2.19 -15.02 -11.91
N LYS A 178 2.31 -15.61 -10.72
CA LYS A 178 1.53 -16.79 -10.31
C LYS A 178 0.48 -16.49 -9.25
N TYR A 179 0.63 -15.39 -8.54
CA TYR A 179 -0.26 -15.02 -7.46
C TYR A 179 -0.27 -13.51 -7.22
N CYS A 180 -1.42 -12.95 -6.88
CA CYS A 180 -1.61 -11.55 -6.58
C CYS A 180 -2.39 -11.37 -5.27
N VAL A 181 -1.82 -10.66 -4.30
CA VAL A 181 -2.45 -10.34 -3.02
C VAL A 181 -2.72 -8.84 -2.93
N GLY A 182 -3.98 -8.44 -2.83
CA GLY A 182 -4.38 -7.05 -2.58
C GLY A 182 -4.65 -6.81 -1.10
N LEU A 183 -3.93 -5.88 -0.49
CA LEU A 183 -4.00 -5.53 0.92
C LEU A 183 -4.70 -4.18 1.08
N TYR A 184 -5.79 -4.14 1.84
CA TYR A 184 -6.63 -2.95 2.03
C TYR A 184 -6.94 -2.28 0.69
N PRO A 185 -7.52 -3.01 -0.28
CA PRO A 185 -7.41 -2.67 -1.69
C PRO A 185 -8.29 -1.47 -2.05
N PHE A 186 -7.72 -0.47 -2.74
CA PHE A 186 -8.49 0.63 -3.33
C PHE A 186 -8.77 0.32 -4.81
N LEU A 187 -10.00 -0.15 -5.07
CA LEU A 187 -10.42 -0.66 -6.39
C LEU A 187 -11.65 0.08 -6.96
N THR A 188 -12.35 0.83 -6.13
CA THR A 188 -13.53 1.62 -6.50
C THR A 188 -13.68 2.79 -5.54
N LEU A 189 -14.40 3.84 -5.96
CA LEU A 189 -14.67 5.00 -5.14
C LEU A 189 -15.65 4.68 -4.01
N ASN A 190 -15.44 5.34 -2.86
CA ASN A 190 -16.40 5.33 -1.77
C ASN A 190 -17.15 6.68 -1.74
N PRO A 191 -18.38 6.75 -2.30
CA PRO A 191 -19.13 8.01 -2.37
C PRO A 191 -19.51 8.56 -0.99
N ASN A 192 -19.50 7.72 0.05
CA ASN A 192 -19.82 8.11 1.42
C ASN A 192 -18.59 8.61 2.19
N SER A 193 -17.39 8.60 1.58
CA SER A 193 -16.17 9.04 2.24
C SER A 193 -15.96 10.55 2.10
N THR A 194 -16.16 11.29 3.19
CA THR A 194 -15.82 12.72 3.27
C THR A 194 -14.34 12.98 2.96
N ALA A 195 -13.44 12.10 3.43
CA ALA A 195 -12.01 12.21 3.17
C ALA A 195 -11.68 12.11 1.67
N GLN A 196 -12.22 11.10 0.97
CA GLN A 196 -12.04 10.99 -0.49
C GLN A 196 -12.57 12.22 -1.22
N LEU A 197 -13.74 12.75 -0.81
CA LEU A 197 -14.30 13.96 -1.41
C LEU A 197 -13.41 15.20 -1.19
N ILE A 198 -12.83 15.36 0.00
CA ILE A 198 -11.91 16.47 0.29
C ILE A 198 -10.64 16.34 -0.53
N ILE A 199 -10.00 15.16 -0.52
CA ILE A 199 -8.78 14.90 -1.28
C ILE A 199 -9.03 15.11 -2.78
N ALA A 200 -10.15 14.61 -3.32
CA ALA A 200 -10.52 14.80 -4.71
C ALA A 200 -10.64 16.30 -5.08
N LYS A 201 -11.27 17.11 -4.23
CA LYS A 201 -11.39 18.57 -4.45
C LYS A 201 -10.03 19.28 -4.45
N ILE A 202 -9.15 18.93 -3.51
CA ILE A 202 -7.79 19.48 -3.47
C ILE A 202 -7.04 19.08 -4.75
N ALA A 203 -7.05 17.79 -5.07
CA ALA A 203 -6.31 17.20 -6.19
C ALA A 203 -6.77 17.73 -7.55
N GLN A 204 -8.07 18.02 -7.72
CA GLN A 204 -8.64 18.62 -8.94
C GLN A 204 -8.17 20.06 -9.17
N SER A 205 -7.86 20.82 -8.12
CA SER A 205 -7.42 22.21 -8.23
C SER A 205 -5.90 22.31 -8.17
N GLN A 206 -5.27 22.71 -9.28
CA GLN A 206 -3.81 22.88 -9.34
C GLN A 206 -3.29 23.86 -8.28
N ILE A 207 -4.04 24.93 -8.02
CA ILE A 207 -3.67 25.94 -7.01
C ILE A 207 -3.77 25.34 -5.60
N LEU A 208 -4.88 24.65 -5.27
CA LEU A 208 -5.04 24.05 -3.94
C LEU A 208 -4.02 22.94 -3.70
N ALA A 209 -3.79 22.08 -4.68
CA ALA A 209 -2.80 21.02 -4.58
C ALA A 209 -1.37 21.58 -4.44
N ALA A 210 -1.02 22.65 -5.17
CA ALA A 210 0.26 23.32 -5.01
C ALA A 210 0.39 23.98 -3.63
N ALA A 211 -0.64 24.69 -3.17
CA ALA A 211 -0.67 25.32 -1.86
C ALA A 211 -0.54 24.29 -0.73
N ALA A 212 -1.31 23.19 -0.78
CA ALA A 212 -1.21 22.10 0.19
C ALA A 212 0.20 21.48 0.22
N SER A 213 0.79 21.27 -0.96
CA SER A 213 2.16 20.74 -1.09
C SER A 213 3.21 21.71 -0.52
N TYR A 214 3.08 23.02 -0.77
CA TYR A 214 3.96 24.03 -0.17
C TYR A 214 3.84 24.10 1.35
N LEU A 215 2.61 24.04 1.88
CA LEU A 215 2.36 24.01 3.32
C LEU A 215 3.02 22.79 3.98
N ILE A 216 2.86 21.60 3.40
CA ILE A 216 3.55 20.41 3.90
C ILE A 216 5.08 20.55 3.76
N ALA A 217 5.57 21.05 2.63
CA ALA A 217 7.00 21.23 2.40
C ALA A 217 7.65 22.23 3.37
N SER A 218 6.92 23.27 3.78
CA SER A 218 7.38 24.22 4.78
C SER A 218 7.68 23.58 6.14
N LEU A 219 7.02 22.45 6.48
CA LEU A 219 7.33 21.68 7.69
C LEU A 219 8.72 21.05 7.60
N GLY A 220 9.19 20.75 6.38
CA GLY A 220 10.53 20.25 6.09
C GLY A 220 11.66 21.24 6.40
N LEU A 221 11.35 22.53 6.55
CA LEU A 221 12.32 23.57 6.96
C LEU A 221 12.63 23.53 8.46
N LEU A 222 11.81 22.83 9.25
CA LEU A 222 12.03 22.69 10.69
C LEU A 222 13.24 21.80 10.98
N PRO A 223 13.96 22.02 12.09
CA PRO A 223 14.99 21.09 12.54
C PRO A 223 14.43 19.67 12.64
N VAL A 224 15.19 18.66 12.20
CA VAL A 224 14.74 17.26 12.11
C VAL A 224 14.12 16.74 13.41
N LYS A 225 14.69 17.12 14.57
CA LYS A 225 14.16 16.74 15.89
C LYS A 225 12.76 17.32 16.14
N THR A 226 12.52 18.56 15.72
CA THR A 226 11.23 19.25 15.85
C THR A 226 10.20 18.64 14.92
N LEU A 227 10.55 18.41 13.65
CA LEU A 227 9.65 17.77 12.68
C LEU A 227 9.24 16.37 13.16
N ARG A 228 10.21 15.57 13.61
CA ARG A 228 9.96 14.24 14.19
C ARG A 228 9.03 14.31 15.40
N PHE A 229 9.20 15.29 16.27
CA PHE A 229 8.33 15.49 17.42
C PHE A 229 6.89 15.84 17.01
N ILE A 230 6.73 16.74 16.03
CA ILE A 230 5.42 17.12 15.47
C ILE A 230 4.75 15.88 14.88
N VAL A 231 5.44 15.16 13.99
CA VAL A 231 4.96 13.95 13.34
C VAL A 231 4.50 12.91 14.37
N ARG A 232 5.30 12.62 15.40
CA ARG A 232 4.90 11.67 16.47
C ARG A 232 3.70 12.15 17.28
N LYS A 233 3.58 13.45 17.52
CA LYS A 233 2.47 14.02 18.27
C LYS A 233 1.18 14.01 17.45
N SER A 234 1.26 14.24 16.14
CA SER A 234 0.10 14.34 15.26
C SER A 234 -0.36 13.01 14.68
N LEU A 235 0.56 12.15 14.25
CA LEU A 235 0.27 10.88 13.58
C LEU A 235 0.14 9.71 14.57
N GLY A 236 0.52 9.93 15.83
CA GLY A 236 0.35 9.00 16.93
C GLY A 236 1.68 8.42 17.43
N LYS A 237 1.71 8.10 18.73
CA LYS A 237 2.90 7.53 19.39
C LYS A 237 3.21 6.10 18.94
N SER A 238 2.27 5.42 18.27
CA SER A 238 2.38 4.03 17.83
C SER A 238 3.13 3.86 16.51
N TRP A 239 3.47 4.95 15.81
CA TRP A 239 4.19 4.85 14.55
C TRP A 239 5.61 4.33 14.74
N SER A 240 6.04 3.42 13.86
CA SER A 240 7.39 2.86 13.86
C SER A 240 8.43 3.94 13.53
N ALA A 241 9.70 3.68 13.86
CA ALA A 241 10.79 4.60 13.52
C ALA A 241 10.89 4.83 12.01
N ASN A 242 10.70 3.77 11.20
CA ASN A 242 10.74 3.84 9.74
C ASN A 242 9.58 4.68 9.18
N ALA A 243 8.36 4.51 9.70
CA ALA A 243 7.20 5.29 9.27
C ALA A 243 7.35 6.78 9.59
N VAL A 244 7.85 7.09 10.78
CA VAL A 244 8.15 8.48 11.17
C VAL A 244 9.25 9.07 10.28
N GLU A 245 10.29 8.29 9.95
CA GLU A 245 11.35 8.72 9.04
C GLU A 245 10.79 9.01 7.64
N ALA A 246 10.03 8.08 7.04
CA ALA A 246 9.38 8.25 5.75
C ALA A 246 8.54 9.54 5.67
N ALA A 247 7.73 9.82 6.71
CA ALA A 247 6.96 11.06 6.79
C ALA A 247 7.86 12.30 6.85
N CYS A 248 8.96 12.25 7.60
CA CYS A 248 9.86 13.38 7.78
C CYS A 248 10.77 13.62 6.58
N SER A 249 11.21 12.58 5.86
CA SER A 249 12.18 12.71 4.77
C SER A 249 11.56 12.78 3.39
N HIS A 250 10.42 12.12 3.16
CA HIS A 250 9.80 12.01 1.83
C HIS A 250 8.54 12.84 1.70
N LEU A 251 7.58 12.69 2.63
CA LEU A 251 6.29 13.41 2.54
C LEU A 251 6.43 14.92 2.77
N SER A 252 7.48 15.33 3.48
CA SER A 252 7.87 16.73 3.63
C SER A 252 8.47 17.36 2.37
N GLN A 253 8.60 16.60 1.28
CA GLN A 253 9.10 17.15 0.02
C GLN A 253 7.96 17.65 -0.86
N TYR A 254 8.16 18.82 -1.45
CA TYR A 254 7.17 19.44 -2.32
C TYR A 254 6.82 18.56 -3.53
N HIS A 255 7.83 18.05 -4.26
CA HIS A 255 7.63 17.22 -5.45
C HIS A 255 6.89 15.92 -5.13
N THR A 256 7.17 15.31 -3.98
CA THR A 256 6.48 14.11 -3.49
C THR A 256 5.01 14.40 -3.24
N MET A 257 4.67 15.44 -2.49
CA MET A 257 3.27 15.74 -2.20
C MET A 257 2.49 16.18 -3.45
N ARG A 258 3.15 16.87 -4.39
CA ARG A 258 2.59 17.17 -5.70
C ARG A 258 2.24 15.91 -6.49
N ASN A 259 3.13 14.92 -6.49
CA ASN A 259 2.88 13.64 -7.14
C ASN A 259 1.81 12.80 -6.43
N VAL A 260 1.80 12.75 -5.09
CA VAL A 260 0.74 12.12 -4.30
C VAL A 260 -0.63 12.64 -4.70
N LEU A 261 -0.80 13.97 -4.75
CA LEU A 261 -2.08 14.59 -5.10
C LEU A 261 -2.43 14.43 -6.59
N TYR A 262 -1.44 14.52 -7.48
CA TYR A 262 -1.68 14.32 -8.92
C TYR A 262 -2.05 12.87 -9.23
N MET A 263 -1.38 11.91 -8.61
CA MET A 263 -1.72 10.50 -8.72
C MET A 263 -3.13 10.25 -8.18
N ALA A 264 -3.47 10.76 -7.00
CA ALA A 264 -4.83 10.68 -6.43
C ALA A 264 -5.91 11.23 -7.39
N LEU A 265 -5.64 12.35 -8.07
CA LEU A 265 -6.56 12.87 -9.11
C LEU A 265 -6.81 11.84 -10.21
N THR A 266 -5.77 11.17 -10.68
CA THR A 266 -5.87 10.17 -11.76
C THR A 266 -6.46 8.84 -11.27
N GLU A 267 -6.22 8.46 -10.01
CA GLU A 267 -6.87 7.35 -9.33
C GLU A 267 -8.38 7.55 -9.30
N PHE A 268 -8.84 8.73 -8.85
CA PHE A 268 -10.27 9.01 -8.76
C PHE A 268 -10.97 9.00 -10.11
N LYS A 269 -10.28 9.39 -11.19
CA LYS A 269 -10.81 9.28 -12.55
C LYS A 269 -10.92 7.82 -12.99
N LYS A 270 -9.87 7.03 -12.75
CA LYS A 270 -9.80 5.65 -13.22
C LYS A 270 -10.72 4.71 -12.44
N LEU A 271 -10.74 4.83 -11.11
CA LEU A 271 -11.53 3.95 -10.23
C LEU A 271 -13.02 4.30 -10.17
N ALA A 272 -13.46 5.29 -10.95
CA ALA A 272 -14.88 5.48 -11.26
C ALA A 272 -15.39 4.45 -12.29
N GLU A 273 -14.48 3.79 -13.03
CA GLU A 273 -14.80 2.73 -13.97
C GLU A 273 -15.09 1.41 -13.24
N THR A 274 -15.89 0.54 -13.88
CA THR A 274 -16.18 -0.79 -13.34
C THR A 274 -14.92 -1.66 -13.33
N PRO A 275 -14.62 -2.37 -12.22
CA PRO A 275 -13.53 -3.34 -12.18
C PRO A 275 -13.67 -4.42 -13.25
N ASP A 276 -12.53 -4.94 -13.72
CA ASP A 276 -12.49 -6.02 -14.71
C ASP A 276 -12.86 -7.37 -14.07
N TRP A 277 -14.16 -7.59 -13.89
CA TRP A 277 -14.70 -8.80 -13.29
C TRP A 277 -14.40 -10.05 -14.12
N ALA A 278 -14.22 -9.91 -15.44
CA ALA A 278 -13.90 -11.03 -16.31
C ALA A 278 -12.51 -11.59 -15.97
N PHE A 279 -11.52 -10.71 -15.89
CA PHE A 279 -10.17 -11.08 -15.48
C PHE A 279 -10.13 -11.71 -14.08
N LEU A 280 -10.79 -11.08 -13.10
CA LEU A 280 -10.81 -11.61 -11.73
C LEU A 280 -11.50 -12.98 -11.63
N ARG A 281 -12.54 -13.24 -12.44
CA ARG A 281 -13.16 -14.57 -12.54
C ARG A 281 -12.23 -15.61 -13.14
N GLU A 282 -11.53 -15.25 -14.22
CA GLU A 282 -10.56 -16.14 -14.87
C GLU A 282 -9.40 -16.50 -13.93
N ARG A 283 -8.96 -15.55 -13.10
CA ARG A 283 -7.80 -15.69 -12.21
C ARG A 283 -8.15 -15.82 -10.73
N LYS A 284 -9.38 -16.20 -10.40
CA LYS A 284 -9.87 -16.22 -9.00
C LYS A 284 -9.00 -17.03 -8.04
N ASP A 285 -8.44 -18.16 -8.49
CA ASP A 285 -7.60 -19.04 -7.67
C ASP A 285 -6.14 -18.53 -7.56
N GLN A 286 -5.83 -17.43 -8.25
CA GLN A 286 -4.54 -16.76 -8.27
C GLN A 286 -4.59 -15.37 -7.62
N CYS A 287 -5.73 -15.00 -7.02
CA CYS A 287 -5.94 -13.71 -6.39
C CYS A 287 -6.48 -13.87 -4.97
N ALA A 288 -5.98 -13.06 -4.05
CA ALA A 288 -6.53 -12.91 -2.71
C ALA A 288 -6.60 -11.45 -2.28
N PHE A 289 -7.59 -11.13 -1.44
CA PHE A 289 -7.76 -9.79 -0.89
C PHE A 289 -7.96 -9.79 0.61
N LEU A 290 -7.28 -8.88 1.30
CA LEU A 290 -7.44 -8.57 2.71
C LEU A 290 -8.09 -7.19 2.87
N PHE A 291 -9.23 -7.12 3.53
CA PHE A 291 -9.95 -5.87 3.81
C PHE A 291 -9.84 -5.49 5.29
N GLY A 292 -9.84 -4.19 5.58
CA GLY A 292 -9.95 -3.66 6.94
C GLY A 292 -11.39 -3.44 7.35
N VAL A 293 -11.67 -3.51 8.65
CA VAL A 293 -12.93 -2.99 9.20
C VAL A 293 -12.87 -1.46 9.17
N ASP A 294 -13.98 -0.82 8.76
CA ASP A 294 -14.11 0.65 8.67
C ASP A 294 -13.06 1.33 7.75
N ASP A 295 -12.53 0.59 6.77
CA ASP A 295 -11.64 1.14 5.76
C ASP A 295 -12.44 1.84 4.66
N HIS A 296 -12.35 3.16 4.57
CA HIS A 296 -13.05 3.90 3.52
C HIS A 296 -12.38 3.81 2.13
N TRP A 297 -11.10 3.45 2.05
CA TRP A 297 -10.38 3.23 0.79
C TRP A 297 -10.72 1.86 0.19
N GLY A 298 -10.82 0.84 1.05
CA GLY A 298 -11.31 -0.49 0.70
C GLY A 298 -12.58 -0.83 1.50
N PRO A 299 -13.74 -0.23 1.20
CA PRO A 299 -14.95 -0.46 1.98
C PRO A 299 -15.44 -1.90 1.88
N LEU A 300 -16.04 -2.44 2.94
CA LEU A 300 -16.57 -3.82 2.94
C LEU A 300 -17.65 -4.05 1.86
N GLN A 301 -18.32 -2.99 1.40
CA GLN A 301 -19.20 -3.05 0.23
C GLN A 301 -18.46 -3.54 -1.02
N MET A 302 -17.19 -3.18 -1.19
CA MET A 302 -16.35 -3.69 -2.28
C MET A 302 -16.04 -5.18 -2.09
N LEU A 303 -15.81 -5.63 -0.84
CA LEU A 303 -15.66 -7.06 -0.55
C LEU A 303 -16.93 -7.83 -0.92
N GLU A 304 -18.10 -7.32 -0.55
CA GLU A 304 -19.40 -7.90 -0.90
C GLU A 304 -19.60 -7.96 -2.42
N GLU A 305 -19.23 -6.90 -3.13
CA GLU A 305 -19.30 -6.84 -4.59
C GLU A 305 -18.38 -7.88 -5.23
N ILE A 306 -17.12 -7.99 -4.79
CA ILE A 306 -16.18 -9.02 -5.27
C ILE A 306 -16.74 -10.41 -5.00
N SER A 307 -17.26 -10.66 -3.80
CA SER A 307 -17.85 -11.97 -3.43
C SER A 307 -19.03 -12.34 -4.33
N LYS A 308 -19.80 -11.35 -4.80
CA LYS A 308 -20.94 -11.56 -5.71
C LYS A 308 -20.48 -11.75 -7.15
N GLN A 309 -19.56 -10.92 -7.63
CA GLN A 309 -19.09 -10.91 -9.02
C GLN A 309 -18.11 -12.04 -9.35
N VAL A 310 -17.39 -12.52 -8.33
CA VAL A 310 -16.31 -13.51 -8.44
C VAL A 310 -16.44 -14.58 -7.34
N PRO A 311 -17.48 -15.45 -7.38
CA PRO A 311 -17.67 -16.47 -6.35
C PRO A 311 -16.46 -17.40 -6.20
N GLY A 312 -15.95 -17.53 -4.97
CA GLY A 312 -14.86 -18.43 -4.60
C GLY A 312 -13.47 -17.79 -4.59
N ILE A 313 -13.32 -16.52 -4.96
CA ILE A 313 -12.07 -15.79 -4.76
C ILE A 313 -11.73 -15.66 -3.26
N ALA A 314 -10.46 -15.70 -2.92
CA ALA A 314 -10.02 -15.65 -1.53
C ALA A 314 -10.20 -14.22 -0.95
N LEU A 315 -11.10 -14.09 0.01
CA LEU A 315 -11.41 -12.83 0.69
C LEU A 315 -11.22 -12.99 2.19
N SER A 316 -10.52 -12.04 2.81
CA SER A 316 -10.25 -12.00 4.25
C SER A 316 -10.56 -10.62 4.81
N ILE A 317 -10.91 -10.57 6.10
CA ILE A 317 -11.14 -9.34 6.85
C ILE A 317 -10.19 -9.33 8.03
N GLU A 318 -9.45 -8.24 8.19
CA GLU A 318 -8.62 -7.96 9.36
C GLU A 318 -9.51 -7.67 10.58
N ARG A 319 -9.23 -8.31 11.72
CA ARG A 319 -10.08 -8.23 12.93
C ARG A 319 -9.33 -7.91 14.22
N GLU A 320 -8.01 -7.76 14.15
CA GLU A 320 -7.13 -7.37 15.26
C GLU A 320 -6.92 -5.85 15.34
N ASN A 321 -7.75 -5.08 14.62
CA ASN A 321 -7.80 -3.61 14.68
C ASN A 321 -6.51 -2.97 14.14
N HIS A 322 -5.94 -3.58 13.10
CA HIS A 322 -4.96 -2.95 12.23
C HIS A 322 -5.67 -2.15 11.12
N THR A 323 -5.31 -0.87 10.97
CA THR A 323 -5.97 0.05 10.05
C THR A 323 -5.41 -0.05 8.63
N HIS A 324 -6.02 0.66 7.67
CA HIS A 324 -5.48 0.87 6.31
C HIS A 324 -3.95 1.15 6.31
N GLY A 325 -3.51 2.06 7.19
CA GLY A 325 -2.09 2.36 7.41
C GLY A 325 -1.30 1.31 8.20
N PHE A 326 -1.53 0.01 8.01
CA PHE A 326 -0.90 -1.07 8.82
C PHE A 326 0.63 -0.94 8.85
N CYS A 327 1.22 -0.54 7.73
CA CYS A 327 2.65 -0.34 7.52
C CYS A 327 3.25 0.75 8.43
N CYS A 328 2.44 1.65 8.96
CA CYS A 328 2.91 2.68 9.87
C CYS A 328 3.29 2.15 11.26
N THR A 329 2.91 0.91 11.60
CA THR A 329 3.16 0.31 12.92
C THR A 329 3.88 -1.03 12.78
N GLU A 330 4.75 -1.37 13.73
CA GLU A 330 5.40 -2.69 13.74
C GLU A 330 4.39 -3.83 13.93
N PRO A 331 3.41 -3.77 14.86
CA PRO A 331 2.42 -4.83 15.01
C PRO A 331 1.56 -5.03 13.76
N GLY A 332 1.08 -3.95 13.13
CA GLY A 332 0.30 -4.05 11.89
C GLY A 332 1.14 -4.61 10.74
N SER A 333 2.40 -4.21 10.63
CA SER A 333 3.34 -4.76 9.65
C SER A 333 3.57 -6.26 9.84
N LEU A 334 3.78 -6.71 11.07
CA LEU A 334 3.97 -8.13 11.40
C LEU A 334 2.71 -8.94 11.10
N TRP A 335 1.55 -8.48 11.55
CA TRP A 335 0.29 -9.20 11.35
C TRP A 335 -0.02 -9.40 9.87
N VAL A 336 0.10 -8.33 9.07
CA VAL A 336 -0.15 -8.40 7.62
C VAL A 336 0.91 -9.23 6.92
N ALA A 337 2.18 -9.18 7.34
CA ALA A 337 3.22 -10.05 6.82
C ALA A 337 2.92 -11.53 7.11
N GLN A 338 2.43 -11.87 8.31
CA GLN A 338 1.99 -13.23 8.67
C GLN A 338 0.84 -13.69 7.77
N HIS A 339 -0.15 -12.84 7.56
CA HIS A 339 -1.26 -13.13 6.67
C HIS A 339 -0.78 -13.44 5.24
N VAL A 340 0.06 -12.58 4.67
CA VAL A 340 0.63 -12.76 3.32
C VAL A 340 1.49 -14.02 3.24
N ALA A 341 2.36 -14.26 4.22
CA ALA A 341 3.21 -15.46 4.24
C ALA A 341 2.36 -16.74 4.26
N ASN A 342 1.27 -16.77 5.02
CA ASN A 342 0.35 -17.91 5.07
C ASN A 342 -0.35 -18.14 3.74
N LEU A 343 -0.84 -17.07 3.07
CA LEU A 343 -1.42 -17.17 1.73
C LEU A 343 -0.42 -17.74 0.73
N ILE A 344 0.82 -17.23 0.73
CA ILE A 344 1.89 -17.69 -0.17
C ILE A 344 2.21 -19.17 0.07
N LYS A 345 2.41 -19.57 1.34
CA LYS A 345 2.70 -20.97 1.69
C LYS A 345 1.58 -21.92 1.26
N ASN A 346 0.32 -21.53 1.48
CA ASN A 346 -0.83 -22.32 1.06
C ASN A 346 -0.89 -22.45 -0.48
N GLN A 347 -0.66 -21.36 -1.21
CA GLN A 347 -0.66 -21.38 -2.68
C GLN A 347 0.45 -22.30 -3.25
N MET A 348 1.64 -22.23 -2.67
CA MET A 348 2.77 -23.07 -3.08
C MET A 348 2.52 -24.56 -2.76
N ALA A 349 1.87 -24.86 -1.64
CA ALA A 349 1.49 -26.24 -1.30
C ALA A 349 0.49 -26.83 -2.30
N CYS A 350 -0.49 -26.05 -2.77
CA CYS A 350 -1.48 -26.48 -3.77
C CYS A 350 -0.89 -26.68 -5.18
N THR A 351 0.21 -26.00 -5.52
CA THR A 351 0.81 -26.07 -6.87
C THR A 351 1.77 -27.27 -7.02
N ASN A 352 2.21 -27.85 -5.90
CA ASN A 352 3.12 -29.01 -5.86
C ASN A 352 2.38 -30.36 -5.74
N GLN A 353 1.05 -30.36 -5.79
CA GLN A 353 0.18 -31.53 -5.91
C GLN A 353 -0.35 -31.61 -7.34
#